data_AF-A0A955X3A7-F1
#
_entry.id   AF-A0A955X3A7-F1
#
_cell.length_a   1.000
_cell.length_b   1.000
_cell.length_c   1.000
_cell.angle_alpha   90.00
_cell.angle_beta   90.00
_cell.angle_gamma   90.00
#
_symmetry.space_group_name_H-M   'P 1'
#
loop_
_entity.id
_entity.type
_entity.pdbx_description
1 polymer ?
#
loop_
_entity_poly.entity_id
_entity_poly.type
_entity_poly.pdbx_seq_one_letter_code
_entity_poly.pdbx_strand_id
1 'polypeptide(L)'
;VALAAALVAVVAGGEALAQVYFGEYAWVEWGGTGLLTYQPSRLASYAAAFWVGAEAWRGGWTFREGLFARPGLALLGVALALGVQVAFGLTLYPAVSGSGLLMLVNGALYAGTSLVTVVAGVAVAGRLADRLGQPGLLRRLSGASYTTYLIHLPVVVSLQYVLLYAPANPVLKALAVLLVSAPLSFALADLLLRVRWLRRVLG
;
A
#
# COMPACT_ATOMS: atom_id res chain seq x y z
N VAL A 1 -4.94 13.66 16.37
CA VAL A 1 -5.94 13.97 15.32
C VAL A 1 -5.48 15.09 14.40
N ALA A 2 -5.12 16.28 14.91
CA ALA A 2 -4.66 17.41 14.08
C ALA A 2 -3.47 17.10 13.16
N LEU A 3 -2.42 16.42 13.66
CA LEU A 3 -1.26 16.03 12.84
C LEU A 3 -1.61 15.07 11.70
N ALA A 4 -2.51 14.10 11.95
CA ALA A 4 -2.96 13.16 10.94
C ALA A 4 -3.82 13.83 9.87
N ALA A 5 -4.70 14.75 10.28
CA ALA A 5 -5.49 15.56 9.36
C ALA A 5 -4.59 16.47 8.51
N ALA A 6 -3.56 17.08 9.11
CA ALA A 6 -2.57 17.88 8.38
C ALA A 6 -1.78 17.03 7.38
N LEU A 7 -1.33 15.83 7.76
CA LEU A 7 -0.65 14.91 6.85
C LEU A 7 -1.55 14.54 5.67
N VAL A 8 -2.80 14.14 5.92
CA VAL A 8 -3.76 13.81 4.86
C VAL A 8 -3.99 15.01 3.95
N ALA A 9 -4.16 16.21 4.50
CA ALA A 9 -4.36 17.43 3.70
C ALA A 9 -3.15 17.75 2.82
N VAL A 10 -1.93 17.63 3.35
CA VAL A 10 -0.68 17.86 2.59
C VAL A 10 -0.53 16.83 1.48
N VAL A 11 -0.77 15.54 1.77
CA VAL A 11 -0.68 14.48 0.78
C VAL A 11 -1.75 14.65 -0.30
N ALA A 12 -3.00 14.90 0.10
CA ALA A 12 -4.11 15.15 -0.81
C ALA A 12 -3.84 16.33 -1.74
N GLY A 13 -3.36 17.45 -1.19
CA GLY A 13 -3.00 18.64 -1.96
C GLY A 13 -1.86 18.34 -2.95
N GLY A 14 -0.82 17.62 -2.50
CA GLY A 14 0.28 17.20 -3.35
C GLY A 14 -0.17 16.28 -4.51
N GLU A 15 -1.01 15.29 -4.23
CA GLU A 15 -1.57 14.42 -5.26
C GLU A 15 -2.44 15.20 -6.25
N ALA A 16 -3.33 16.06 -5.76
CA ALA A 16 -4.23 16.82 -6.62
C ALA A 16 -3.48 17.76 -7.55
N LEU A 17 -2.47 18.47 -7.03
CA LEU A 17 -1.59 19.29 -7.87
C LEU A 17 -0.91 18.43 -8.93
N ALA A 18 -0.33 17.30 -8.55
CA ALA A 18 0.31 16.40 -9.49
C ALA A 18 -0.67 15.80 -10.53
N GLN A 19 -1.92 15.52 -10.15
CA GLN A 19 -2.96 15.08 -11.08
C GLN A 19 -3.32 16.19 -12.08
N VAL A 20 -3.33 17.46 -11.68
CA VAL A 20 -3.58 18.59 -12.60
C VAL A 20 -2.46 18.72 -13.64
N TYR A 21 -1.21 18.54 -13.22
CA TYR A 21 -0.06 18.70 -14.13
C TYR A 21 0.22 17.48 -15.01
N PHE A 22 0.15 16.27 -14.44
CA PHE A 22 0.54 15.04 -15.13
C PHE A 22 -0.65 14.22 -15.63
N GLY A 23 -1.84 14.43 -15.09
CA GLY A 23 -2.96 13.50 -15.25
C GLY A 23 -2.91 12.36 -14.22
N GLU A 24 -4.06 11.75 -13.93
CA GLU A 24 -4.16 10.77 -12.84
C GLU A 24 -3.35 9.49 -13.10
N TYR A 25 -3.50 8.88 -14.28
CA TYR A 25 -2.85 7.61 -14.64
C TYR A 25 -1.56 7.78 -15.44
N ALA A 26 -0.98 8.98 -15.44
CA ALA A 26 0.27 9.18 -16.12
C ALA A 26 1.38 8.42 -15.41
N TRP A 27 1.93 7.45 -16.13
CA TRP A 27 3.18 6.80 -15.79
C TRP A 27 4.29 7.54 -16.54
N VAL A 28 5.29 7.98 -15.79
CA VAL A 28 6.48 8.63 -16.35
C VAL A 28 7.61 7.62 -16.31
N GLU A 29 8.26 7.46 -17.45
CA GLU A 29 9.47 6.65 -17.58
C GLU A 29 10.71 7.47 -17.23
N TRP A 30 11.51 6.95 -16.31
CA TRP A 30 12.82 7.50 -16.01
C TRP A 30 13.87 6.93 -16.98
N GLY A 31 14.54 7.80 -17.72
CA GLY A 31 15.63 7.42 -18.61
C GLY A 31 15.21 6.71 -19.90
N GLY A 32 13.92 6.67 -20.24
CA GLY A 32 13.39 6.19 -21.53
C GLY A 32 13.60 4.69 -21.82
N THR A 33 13.90 3.89 -20.79
CA THR A 33 14.12 2.44 -20.93
C THR A 33 12.90 1.60 -20.56
N GLY A 34 11.83 2.21 -20.05
CA GLY A 34 10.69 1.50 -19.45
C GLY A 34 11.01 0.73 -18.16
N LEU A 35 12.27 0.66 -17.71
CA LEU A 35 12.68 -0.11 -16.53
C LEU A 35 12.22 0.54 -15.21
N LEU A 36 12.22 1.86 -15.16
CA LEU A 36 11.80 2.65 -14.01
C LEU A 36 10.62 3.52 -14.40
N THR A 37 9.42 3.04 -14.12
CA THR A 37 8.17 3.81 -14.26
C THR A 37 7.68 4.24 -12.89
N TYR A 38 7.24 5.48 -12.77
CA TYR A 38 6.58 5.96 -11.56
C TYR A 38 5.36 6.79 -11.92
N GLN A 39 4.43 6.89 -10.97
CA GLN A 39 3.21 7.66 -11.12
C GLN A 39 3.37 8.97 -10.32
N PRO A 40 3.64 10.12 -10.97
CA PRO A 40 3.92 11.38 -10.27
C PRO A 40 2.79 11.78 -9.32
N SER A 41 1.54 11.52 -9.74
CA SER A 41 0.33 11.80 -8.97
C SER A 41 0.23 11.07 -7.63
N ARG A 42 1.06 10.05 -7.39
CA ARG A 42 1.06 9.23 -6.17
C ARG A 42 2.29 9.40 -5.28
N LEU A 43 3.27 10.21 -5.70
CA LEU A 43 4.53 10.38 -4.97
C LEU A 43 4.30 10.86 -3.52
N ALA A 44 3.33 11.76 -3.31
CA ALA A 44 3.01 12.25 -1.97
C ALA A 44 2.53 11.12 -1.05
N SER A 45 1.63 10.25 -1.54
CA SER A 45 1.15 9.10 -0.75
C SER A 45 2.25 8.08 -0.51
N TYR A 46 3.13 7.84 -1.49
CA TYR A 46 4.27 6.94 -1.31
C TYR A 46 5.23 7.45 -0.24
N ALA A 47 5.57 8.74 -0.28
CA ALA A 47 6.41 9.38 0.73
C ALA A 47 5.78 9.31 2.13
N ALA A 48 4.47 9.59 2.23
CA ALA A 48 3.76 9.53 3.50
C ALA A 48 3.65 8.11 4.06
N ALA A 49 3.34 7.12 3.21
CA ALA A 49 3.32 5.72 3.60
C ALA A 49 4.69 5.23 4.08
N PHE A 50 5.76 5.60 3.36
CA PHE A 50 7.13 5.29 3.75
C PHE A 50 7.48 5.94 5.09
N TRP A 51 7.15 7.23 5.28
CA TRP A 51 7.41 7.94 6.52
C TRP A 51 6.66 7.32 7.71
N VAL A 52 5.37 7.00 7.56
CA VAL A 52 4.58 6.30 8.58
C VAL A 52 5.21 4.95 8.93
N GLY A 53 5.66 4.18 7.93
CA GLY A 53 6.37 2.92 8.15
C GLY A 53 7.70 3.10 8.91
N ALA A 54 8.48 4.12 8.55
CA ALA A 54 9.75 4.43 9.21
C ALA A 54 9.58 4.89 10.66
N GLU A 55 8.55 5.70 10.93
CA GLU A 55 8.21 6.11 12.31
C GLU A 55 7.68 4.93 13.13
N ALA A 56 6.84 4.08 12.53
CA ALA A 56 6.38 2.86 13.18
C ALA A 56 7.55 1.93 13.54
N TRP A 57 8.54 1.84 12.64
CA TRP A 57 9.78 1.09 12.87
C TRP A 57 10.62 1.64 14.02
N ARG A 58 10.89 2.96 14.02
CA ARG A 58 11.74 3.61 15.02
C ARG A 58 11.07 3.65 16.39
N GLY A 59 9.81 4.05 16.42
CA GLY A 59 9.04 4.24 17.66
C GLY A 59 8.44 2.95 18.21
N GLY A 60 8.60 1.82 17.53
CA GLY A 60 8.02 0.54 17.93
C GLY A 60 6.51 0.63 18.13
N TRP A 61 5.79 1.25 17.19
CA TRP A 61 4.36 1.52 17.33
C TRP A 61 3.61 0.22 17.67
N THR A 62 3.08 0.14 18.89
CA THR A 62 2.43 -1.08 19.38
C THR A 62 0.92 -1.06 19.21
N PHE A 63 0.33 0.05 18.71
CA PHE A 63 -1.12 0.25 18.53
C PHE A 63 -1.94 -0.39 19.67
N ARG A 64 -1.56 -0.09 20.92
CA ARG A 64 -2.14 -0.74 22.10
C ARG A 64 -3.53 -0.23 22.44
N GLU A 65 -3.84 0.99 22.02
CA GLU A 65 -5.09 1.70 22.31
C GLU A 65 -5.68 2.33 21.03
N GLY A 66 -6.98 2.65 21.06
CA GLY A 66 -7.70 3.29 19.94
C GLY A 66 -8.25 2.34 18.88
N LEU A 67 -8.73 2.90 17.76
CA LEU A 67 -9.38 2.17 16.66
C LEU A 67 -8.50 1.06 16.06
N PHE A 68 -7.19 1.32 15.95
CA PHE A 68 -6.23 0.37 15.39
C PHE A 68 -5.78 -0.71 16.38
N ALA A 69 -6.14 -0.61 17.66
CA ALA A 69 -5.84 -1.64 18.66
C ALA A 69 -6.68 -2.89 18.51
N ARG A 70 -7.83 -2.79 17.83
CA ARG A 70 -8.75 -3.89 17.60
C ARG A 70 -8.69 -4.27 16.12
N PRO A 71 -8.07 -5.41 15.75
CA PRO A 71 -7.90 -5.81 14.35
C PRO A 71 -9.20 -5.77 13.54
N GLY A 72 -10.33 -6.19 14.14
CA GLY A 72 -11.64 -6.10 13.48
C GLY A 72 -12.08 -4.68 13.15
N LEU A 73 -11.84 -3.70 14.04
CA LEU A 73 -12.15 -2.29 13.76
C LEU A 73 -11.17 -1.67 12.77
N ALA A 74 -9.89 -2.05 12.82
CA ALA A 74 -8.90 -1.64 11.84
C ALA A 74 -9.29 -2.12 10.43
N LEU A 75 -9.65 -3.39 10.30
CA LEU A 75 -10.11 -3.99 9.04
C LEU A 75 -11.44 -3.38 8.57
N LEU A 76 -12.37 -3.10 9.48
CA LEU A 76 -13.61 -2.39 9.15
C LEU A 76 -13.31 -0.98 8.63
N GLY A 77 -12.38 -0.26 9.26
CA GLY A 77 -11.94 1.05 8.78
C GLY A 77 -11.35 1.01 7.37
N VAL A 78 -10.52 -0.01 7.07
CA VAL A 78 -10.00 -0.26 5.72
C VAL A 78 -11.13 -0.56 4.74
N ALA A 79 -12.06 -1.45 5.10
CA ALA A 79 -13.19 -1.81 4.24
C ALA A 79 -14.08 -0.60 3.93
N LEU A 80 -14.34 0.26 4.92
CA LEU A 80 -15.10 1.50 4.73
C LEU A 80 -14.36 2.48 3.83
N ALA A 81 -13.05 2.71 4.07
CA ALA A 81 -12.24 3.62 3.24
C ALA A 81 -12.19 3.14 1.77
N LEU A 82 -11.94 1.84 1.55
CA LEU A 82 -11.99 1.23 0.24
C LEU A 82 -13.38 1.32 -0.40
N GLY A 83 -14.44 1.05 0.38
CA GLY A 83 -15.81 1.15 -0.09
C GLY A 83 -16.16 2.55 -0.59
N VAL A 84 -15.75 3.59 0.16
CA VAL A 84 -15.92 4.99 -0.24
C VAL A 84 -15.13 5.30 -1.51
N GLN A 85 -13.86 4.88 -1.58
CA GLN A 85 -13.02 5.10 -2.77
C GLN A 85 -13.61 4.42 -4.01
N VAL A 86 -14.09 3.18 -3.88
CA VAL A 86 -14.72 2.43 -4.98
C VAL A 86 -16.04 3.09 -5.38
N ALA A 87 -16.89 3.46 -4.43
CA ALA A 87 -18.16 4.14 -4.72
C ALA A 87 -17.91 5.47 -5.44
N PHE A 88 -16.94 6.26 -4.99
CA PHE A 88 -16.51 7.49 -5.66
C PHE A 88 -16.02 7.19 -7.09
N GLY A 89 -15.17 6.16 -7.24
CA GLY A 89 -14.65 5.68 -8.53
C GLY A 89 -15.74 5.24 -9.52
N LEU A 90 -16.85 4.67 -9.04
CA LEU A 90 -17.93 4.21 -9.90
C LEU A 90 -18.93 5.32 -10.27
N THR A 91 -19.02 6.37 -9.47
CA THR A 91 -20.09 7.38 -9.58
C THR A 91 -19.60 8.73 -10.11
N LEU A 92 -18.44 9.18 -9.63
CA LEU A 92 -17.94 10.55 -9.88
C LEU A 92 -16.67 10.56 -10.75
N TYR A 93 -16.02 9.41 -10.93
CA TYR A 93 -14.78 9.31 -11.69
C TYR A 93 -14.82 9.90 -13.11
N PRO A 94 -15.88 9.67 -13.92
CA PRO A 94 -15.95 10.24 -15.27
C PRO A 94 -15.89 11.77 -15.29
N ALA A 95 -16.22 12.44 -14.17
CA ALA A 95 -16.19 13.89 -14.03
C ALA A 95 -14.89 14.42 -13.39
N VAL A 96 -14.00 13.55 -12.88
CA VAL A 96 -12.79 13.96 -12.14
C VAL A 96 -11.86 14.79 -13.00
N SER A 97 -11.59 14.38 -14.24
CA SER A 97 -10.68 15.10 -15.14
C SER A 97 -11.19 16.50 -15.55
N GLY A 98 -12.48 16.77 -15.39
CA GLY A 98 -13.11 18.06 -15.71
C GLY A 98 -13.24 19.02 -14.53
N SER A 99 -12.84 18.62 -13.31
CA SER A 99 -13.08 19.41 -12.10
C SER A 99 -11.92 19.31 -11.10
N GLY A 100 -11.19 20.41 -10.90
CA GLY A 100 -10.11 20.48 -9.92
C GLY A 100 -10.55 20.15 -8.48
N LEU A 101 -11.80 20.45 -8.11
CA LEU A 101 -12.37 20.05 -6.83
C LEU A 101 -12.51 18.52 -6.72
N LEU A 102 -13.00 17.87 -7.78
CA LEU A 102 -13.11 16.40 -7.78
C LEU A 102 -11.74 15.73 -7.80
N MET A 103 -10.73 16.33 -8.42
CA MET A 103 -9.34 15.87 -8.36
C MET A 103 -8.78 15.97 -6.93
N LEU A 104 -9.05 17.08 -6.22
CA LEU A 104 -8.70 17.25 -4.81
C LEU A 104 -9.37 16.20 -3.92
N VAL A 105 -10.68 15.96 -4.11
CA VAL A 105 -11.42 14.93 -3.37
C VAL A 105 -10.88 13.55 -3.68
N ASN A 106 -10.60 13.22 -4.95
CA ASN A 106 -10.04 11.94 -5.35
C ASN A 106 -8.65 11.71 -4.73
N GLY A 107 -7.76 12.71 -4.78
CA GLY A 107 -6.45 12.67 -4.13
C GLY A 107 -6.57 12.48 -2.62
N ALA A 108 -7.50 13.18 -1.96
CA ALA A 108 -7.75 13.04 -0.53
C ALA A 108 -8.27 11.66 -0.14
N LEU A 109 -9.24 11.13 -0.89
CA LEU A 109 -9.77 9.79 -0.66
C LEU A 109 -8.71 8.73 -0.87
N TYR A 110 -7.90 8.84 -1.92
CA TYR A 110 -6.83 7.89 -2.21
C TYR A 110 -5.74 7.93 -1.13
N ALA A 111 -5.26 9.13 -0.78
CA ALA A 111 -4.27 9.33 0.28
C ALA A 111 -4.77 8.81 1.63
N GLY A 112 -6.01 9.17 2.00
CA GLY A 112 -6.63 8.72 3.24
C GLY A 112 -6.78 7.20 3.27
N THR A 113 -7.27 6.59 2.19
CA THR A 113 -7.42 5.13 2.07
C THR A 113 -6.08 4.42 2.15
N SER A 114 -5.06 4.94 1.47
CA SER A 114 -3.69 4.41 1.50
C SER A 114 -3.10 4.46 2.91
N LEU A 115 -3.20 5.60 3.59
CA LEU A 115 -2.70 5.78 4.95
C LEU A 115 -3.44 4.89 5.96
N VAL A 116 -4.77 4.84 5.90
CA VAL A 116 -5.58 3.94 6.75
C VAL A 116 -5.18 2.48 6.53
N THR A 117 -4.96 2.08 5.27
CA THR A 117 -4.54 0.72 4.92
C THR A 117 -3.16 0.40 5.48
N VAL A 118 -2.19 1.31 5.35
CA VAL A 118 -0.83 1.13 5.89
C VAL A 118 -0.88 1.03 7.42
N VAL A 119 -1.55 1.98 8.09
CA VAL A 119 -1.64 2.02 9.55
C VAL A 119 -2.36 0.78 10.09
N ALA A 120 -3.49 0.40 9.49
CA ALA A 120 -4.21 -0.82 9.87
C ALA A 120 -3.38 -2.07 9.60
N GLY A 121 -2.67 -2.12 8.47
CA GLY A 121 -1.79 -3.24 8.11
C GLY A 121 -0.69 -3.47 9.14
N VAL A 122 0.03 -2.41 9.53
CA VAL A 122 1.07 -2.50 10.58
C VAL A 122 0.45 -2.91 11.91
N ALA A 123 -0.70 -2.34 12.30
CA ALA A 123 -1.37 -2.67 13.55
C ALA A 123 -1.83 -4.14 13.61
N VAL A 124 -2.46 -4.63 12.53
CA VAL A 124 -2.91 -6.02 12.41
C VAL A 124 -1.70 -6.97 12.41
N ALA A 125 -0.66 -6.66 11.64
CA ALA A 125 0.54 -7.49 11.58
C ALA A 125 1.28 -7.54 12.92
N GLY A 126 1.37 -6.42 13.66
CA GLY A 126 1.94 -6.39 15.00
C GLY A 126 1.16 -7.23 16.00
N ARG A 127 -0.17 -7.14 15.99
CA ARG A 127 -1.02 -7.98 16.85
C ARG A 127 -0.94 -9.46 16.50
N LEU A 128 -0.86 -9.79 15.22
CA LEU A 128 -0.67 -11.16 14.78
C LEU A 128 0.69 -11.69 15.24
N ALA A 129 1.75 -10.89 15.12
CA ALA A 129 3.08 -11.20 15.62
C ALA A 129 3.08 -11.49 17.13
N ASP A 130 2.42 -10.63 17.93
CA ASP A 130 2.29 -10.81 19.38
C ASP A 130 1.54 -12.11 19.73
N ARG A 131 0.41 -12.38 19.05
CA ARG A 131 -0.39 -13.60 19.27
C ARG A 131 0.35 -14.88 18.90
N LEU A 132 1.21 -14.82 17.89
CA LEU A 132 2.05 -15.93 17.46
C LEU A 132 3.33 -16.07 18.29
N GLY A 133 3.55 -15.22 19.30
CA GLY A 133 4.77 -15.22 20.10
C GLY A 133 6.02 -14.82 19.31
N GLN A 134 5.87 -14.04 18.24
CA GLN A 134 6.96 -13.61 17.36
C GLN A 134 7.14 -12.07 17.37
N PRO A 135 7.54 -11.45 18.49
CA PRO A 135 7.68 -9.99 18.60
C PRO A 135 8.71 -9.40 17.62
N GLY A 136 9.63 -10.23 17.08
CA GLY A 136 10.59 -9.85 16.05
C GLY A 136 10.06 -9.93 14.60
N LEU A 137 8.81 -10.38 14.38
CA LEU A 137 8.28 -10.61 13.04
C LEU A 137 8.21 -9.31 12.23
N LEU A 138 7.63 -8.24 12.78
CA LEU A 138 7.65 -6.92 12.13
C LEU A 138 9.08 -6.46 11.85
N ARG A 139 10.01 -6.79 12.77
CA ARG A 139 11.43 -6.47 12.61
C ARG A 139 11.99 -7.09 11.34
N ARG A 140 11.74 -8.39 11.21
CA ARG A 140 12.18 -9.22 10.09
C ARG A 140 11.50 -8.81 8.77
N LEU A 141 10.20 -8.56 8.78
CA LEU A 141 9.43 -8.15 7.59
C LEU A 141 9.90 -6.81 7.05
N SER A 142 10.18 -5.83 7.92
CA SER A 142 10.72 -4.53 7.51
C SER A 142 12.13 -4.67 6.90
N GLY A 143 12.99 -5.50 7.50
CA GLY A 143 14.32 -5.80 6.93
C GLY A 143 14.24 -6.49 5.57
N ALA A 144 13.13 -7.15 5.25
CA ALA A 144 12.87 -7.76 3.96
C ALA A 144 12.07 -6.87 2.99
N SER A 145 11.72 -5.63 3.37
CA SER A 145 10.79 -4.80 2.60
C SER A 145 11.28 -4.45 1.19
N TYR A 146 12.56 -4.10 1.05
CA TYR A 146 13.16 -3.81 -0.27
C TYR A 146 13.20 -5.07 -1.16
N THR A 147 13.67 -6.20 -0.61
CA THR A 147 13.65 -7.48 -1.35
C THR A 147 12.22 -7.86 -1.76
N THR A 148 11.25 -7.69 -0.85
CA THR A 148 9.82 -7.94 -1.11
C THR A 148 9.33 -7.04 -2.23
N TYR A 149 9.69 -5.76 -2.25
CA TYR A 149 9.35 -4.82 -3.32
C TYR A 149 9.90 -5.27 -4.68
N LEU A 150 11.09 -5.88 -4.76
CA LEU A 150 11.60 -6.37 -6.04
C LEU A 150 10.87 -7.63 -6.54
N ILE A 151 10.50 -8.53 -5.62
CA ILE A 151 9.94 -9.83 -6.01
C ILE A 151 8.41 -9.89 -6.01
N HIS A 152 7.72 -8.93 -5.39
CA HIS A 152 6.25 -8.98 -5.35
C HIS A 152 5.64 -8.90 -6.75
N LEU A 153 6.22 -8.07 -7.64
CA LEU A 153 5.72 -7.91 -9.00
C LEU A 153 5.76 -9.22 -9.80
N PRO A 154 6.90 -9.93 -9.94
CA PRO A 154 6.92 -11.20 -10.66
C PRO A 154 6.01 -12.26 -10.00
N VAL A 155 5.87 -12.27 -8.67
CA VAL A 155 4.93 -13.17 -7.98
C VAL A 155 3.48 -12.86 -8.35
N VAL A 156 3.07 -11.59 -8.26
CA VAL A 156 1.71 -11.13 -8.59
C VAL A 156 1.39 -11.44 -10.05
N VAL A 157 2.28 -11.08 -10.98
CA VAL A 157 2.10 -11.30 -12.41
C VAL A 157 1.98 -12.79 -12.72
N SER A 158 2.83 -13.63 -12.14
CA SER A 158 2.77 -15.09 -12.33
C SER A 158 1.43 -15.67 -11.87
N LEU A 159 0.95 -15.25 -10.68
CA LEU A 159 -0.35 -15.70 -10.17
C LEU A 159 -1.53 -15.21 -11.02
N GLN A 160 -1.45 -13.99 -11.55
CA GLN A 160 -2.45 -13.46 -12.49
C GLN A 160 -2.51 -14.31 -13.77
N TYR A 161 -1.35 -14.71 -14.33
CA TYR A 161 -1.30 -15.61 -15.49
C TYR A 161 -1.87 -17.00 -15.19
N VAL A 162 -1.56 -17.58 -14.02
CA VAL A 162 -2.13 -18.86 -13.58
C VAL A 162 -3.67 -18.79 -13.51
N LEU A 163 -4.22 -17.67 -13.04
CA LEU A 163 -5.66 -17.48 -12.88
C LEU A 163 -6.36 -16.92 -14.13
N LEU A 164 -5.63 -16.60 -15.19
CA LEU A 164 -6.14 -15.94 -16.38
C LEU A 164 -7.36 -16.67 -16.95
N TYR A 165 -7.24 -17.98 -17.16
CA TYR A 165 -8.28 -18.84 -17.75
C TYR A 165 -9.15 -19.57 -16.72
N ALA A 166 -8.98 -19.32 -15.42
CA ALA A 166 -9.83 -19.95 -14.41
C ALA A 166 -11.29 -19.46 -14.54
N PRO A 167 -12.30 -20.35 -14.42
CA PRO A 167 -13.72 -20.00 -14.53
C PRO A 167 -14.24 -19.38 -13.20
N ALA A 168 -13.63 -18.28 -12.77
CA ALA A 168 -14.00 -17.54 -11.56
C ALA A 168 -14.25 -16.07 -11.90
N ASN A 169 -15.07 -15.39 -11.10
CA ASN A 169 -15.29 -13.95 -11.31
C ASN A 169 -13.99 -13.15 -11.03
N PRO A 170 -13.84 -11.94 -11.60
CA PRO A 170 -12.63 -11.14 -11.43
C PRO A 170 -12.31 -10.78 -9.97
N VAL A 171 -13.34 -10.59 -9.14
CA VAL A 171 -13.17 -10.23 -7.71
C VAL A 171 -12.52 -11.37 -6.93
N LEU A 172 -12.98 -12.61 -7.12
CA LEU A 172 -12.41 -13.79 -6.49
C LEU A 172 -10.98 -14.03 -6.99
N LYS A 173 -10.71 -13.81 -8.28
CA LYS A 173 -9.34 -13.87 -8.81
C LYS A 173 -8.44 -12.82 -8.14
N ALA A 174 -8.89 -11.57 -8.03
CA ALA A 174 -8.14 -10.51 -7.38
C ALA A 174 -7.86 -10.81 -5.89
N LEU A 175 -8.87 -11.31 -5.16
CA LEU A 175 -8.72 -11.73 -3.77
C LEU A 175 -7.73 -12.90 -3.65
N ALA A 176 -7.80 -13.90 -4.54
CA ALA A 176 -6.86 -15.01 -4.55
C ALA A 176 -5.42 -14.53 -4.81
N VAL A 177 -5.21 -13.67 -5.81
CA VAL A 177 -3.89 -13.07 -6.08
C VAL A 177 -3.41 -12.30 -4.86
N LEU A 178 -4.23 -11.47 -4.24
CA LEU A 178 -3.84 -10.68 -3.06
C LEU A 178 -3.45 -11.58 -1.87
N LEU A 179 -4.31 -12.52 -1.51
CA LEU A 179 -4.15 -13.38 -0.33
C LEU A 179 -2.97 -14.35 -0.47
N VAL A 180 -2.61 -14.73 -1.69
CA VAL A 180 -1.46 -15.63 -1.96
C VAL A 180 -0.18 -14.84 -2.20
N SER A 181 -0.23 -13.78 -3.01
CA SER A 181 0.99 -13.05 -3.40
C SER A 181 1.65 -12.34 -2.23
N ALA A 182 0.89 -11.76 -1.30
CA ALA A 182 1.44 -11.06 -0.15
C ALA A 182 2.28 -11.98 0.76
N PRO A 183 1.75 -13.09 1.33
CA PRO A 183 2.56 -13.97 2.16
C PRO A 183 3.68 -14.66 1.38
N LEU A 184 3.43 -15.05 0.12
CA LEU A 184 4.44 -15.68 -0.72
C LEU A 184 5.62 -14.75 -0.99
N SER A 185 5.36 -13.47 -1.25
CA SER A 185 6.41 -12.46 -1.46
C SER A 185 7.25 -12.28 -0.21
N PHE A 186 6.65 -12.16 0.98
CA PHE A 186 7.44 -12.07 2.21
C PHE A 186 8.24 -13.35 2.50
N ALA A 187 7.67 -14.53 2.26
CA ALA A 187 8.34 -15.80 2.47
C ALA A 187 9.55 -15.98 1.53
N LEU A 188 9.39 -15.64 0.25
CA LEU A 188 10.47 -15.69 -0.73
C LEU A 188 11.55 -14.65 -0.43
N ALA A 189 11.16 -13.42 -0.03
CA ALA A 189 12.11 -12.38 0.34
C ALA A 189 12.97 -12.81 1.53
N ASP A 190 12.33 -13.37 2.57
CA ASP A 190 13.03 -13.94 3.70
C ASP A 190 14.01 -15.05 3.30
N LEU A 191 13.57 -15.97 2.43
CA LEU A 191 14.41 -17.08 1.95
C LEU A 191 15.64 -16.56 1.17
N LEU A 192 15.44 -15.59 0.27
CA LEU A 192 16.53 -14.97 -0.48
C LEU A 192 17.55 -14.29 0.44
N LEU A 193 17.08 -13.60 1.48
CA LEU A 193 17.93 -12.96 2.48
C LEU A 193 18.67 -13.93 3.40
N ARG A 194 18.38 -15.24 3.37
CA ARG A 194 19.23 -16.25 4.03
C ARG A 194 20.55 -16.46 3.31
N VAL A 195 20.63 -16.13 2.02
CA VAL A 195 21.85 -16.24 1.23
C VAL A 195 22.74 -15.02 1.50
N ARG A 196 23.96 -15.25 1.98
CA ARG A 196 24.86 -14.19 2.50
C ARG A 196 25.20 -13.09 1.48
N TRP A 197 25.30 -13.42 0.20
CA TRP A 197 25.61 -12.42 -0.83
C TRP A 197 24.38 -11.59 -1.18
N LEU A 198 23.21 -12.22 -1.32
CA LEU A 198 21.94 -11.52 -1.55
C LEU A 198 21.60 -10.56 -0.40
N ARG A 199 21.82 -10.98 0.85
CA ARG A 199 21.62 -10.10 2.02
C ARG A 199 22.43 -8.82 1.96
N ARG A 200 23.65 -8.83 1.41
CA ARG A 200 24.50 -7.63 1.33
C ARG A 200 24.02 -6.63 0.28
N VAL A 201 23.29 -7.11 -0.72
CA VAL A 201 22.84 -6.29 -1.86
C VAL A 201 21.39 -5.87 -1.71
N LEU A 202 20.54 -6.74 -1.14
CA LEU A 202 19.09 -6.58 -1.11
C LEU A 202 18.51 -6.30 0.30
N GLY A 203 19.35 -6.33 1.35
CA GLY A 203 18.95 -6.18 2.75
C GLY A 203 19.61 -5.02 3.46
#